data_AF-A0A354A5A4-F1
#
_entry.id   AF-A0A354A5A4-F1
#
_cell.length_a   1.000
_cell.length_b   1.000
_cell.length_c   1.000
_cell.angle_alpha   90.00
_cell.angle_beta   90.00
_cell.angle_gamma   90.00
#
_symmetry.space_group_name_H-M   'P 1'
#
loop_
_entity.id
_entity.type
_entity.pdbx_description
1 polymer ?
#
loop_
_entity_poly.entity_id
_entity_poly.type
_entity_poly.pdbx_seq_one_letter_code
_entity_poly.pdbx_strand_id
1 'polypeptide(L)'
;MKPPVLDPVCGMAYNDKFSKHTHDGKDYFFCSEHCLETFRQAPEKYQVTGVRGKYTLAFYDTNTGKAVLSVPVIFKAKGDMHDAGRHQH
;
A
#
# COMPACT_ATOMS: atom_id res chain seq x y z
N MET A 1 11.79 -10.21 1.26
CA MET A 1 10.48 -10.72 1.74
C MET A 1 9.39 -9.99 0.98
N LYS A 2 8.45 -10.71 0.35
CA LYS A 2 7.28 -10.11 -0.28
C LYS A 2 6.36 -9.65 0.85
N PRO A 3 6.03 -8.36 0.99
CA PRO A 3 5.13 -7.91 2.06
C PRO A 3 3.78 -8.63 1.93
N PRO A 4 3.10 -8.93 3.06
CA PRO A 4 1.78 -9.55 3.01
C PRO A 4 0.86 -8.66 2.17
N VAL A 5 0.15 -9.28 1.24
CA VAL A 5 -0.81 -8.56 0.41
C VAL A 5 -2.00 -8.25 1.31
N LEU A 6 -2.18 -6.97 1.60
CA LEU A 6 -3.25 -6.48 2.46
C LEU A 6 -4.49 -6.15 1.63
N ASP A 7 -5.66 -6.44 2.17
CA ASP A 7 -6.93 -6.02 1.60
C ASP A 7 -6.98 -4.47 1.51
N PRO A 8 -7.22 -3.88 0.34
CA PRO A 8 -7.22 -2.42 0.16
C PRO A 8 -8.32 -1.69 0.93
N VAL A 9 -9.42 -2.37 1.26
CA VAL A 9 -10.61 -1.79 1.90
C VAL A 9 -10.44 -1.78 3.42
N CYS A 10 -9.99 -2.89 4.01
CA CYS A 10 -9.91 -3.05 5.47
C CYS A 10 -8.48 -3.12 6.03
N GLY A 11 -7.46 -3.31 5.18
CA GLY A 11 -6.06 -3.44 5.59
C GLY A 11 -5.71 -4.79 6.23
N MET A 12 -6.62 -5.76 6.23
CA MET A 12 -6.39 -7.08 6.81
C MET A 12 -5.55 -7.95 5.87
N ALA A 13 -4.58 -8.69 6.42
CA ALA A 13 -3.91 -9.75 5.68
C ALA A 13 -4.91 -10.90 5.44
N TYR A 14 -4.93 -11.47 4.23
CA TYR A 14 -5.70 -12.69 3.99
C TYR A 14 -4.88 -13.92 4.39
N ASN A 15 -5.55 -14.91 4.98
CA ASN A 15 -4.88 -16.08 5.54
C ASN A 15 -4.82 -17.24 4.54
N ASP A 16 -5.90 -17.49 3.77
CA ASP A 16 -5.97 -18.58 2.79
C ASP A 16 -7.00 -18.34 1.68
N LYS A 17 -8.20 -17.86 2.04
CA LYS A 17 -9.26 -17.53 1.10
C LYS A 17 -9.24 -16.04 0.78
N PHE A 18 -9.16 -15.72 -0.50
CA PHE A 18 -9.24 -14.35 -0.98
C PHE A 18 -10.05 -14.29 -2.27
N SER A 19 -10.70 -13.15 -2.50
CA SER A 19 -11.24 -12.82 -3.81
C SER A 19 -10.22 -11.98 -4.57
N LYS A 20 -9.98 -12.29 -5.84
CA LYS A 20 -9.10 -11.50 -6.71
C LYS A 20 -9.94 -10.68 -7.70
N HIS A 21 -9.55 -9.44 -7.92
CA HIS A 21 -10.12 -8.61 -8.98
C HIS A 21 -9.04 -7.77 -9.65
N THR A 22 -9.04 -7.77 -10.98
CA THR A 22 -8.13 -6.96 -11.77
C THR A 22 -8.82 -5.65 -12.13
N HIS A 23 -8.22 -4.53 -11.75
CA HIS A 23 -8.70 -3.18 -12.07
C HIS A 23 -7.53 -2.32 -12.54
N ASP A 24 -7.69 -1.65 -13.68
CA ASP A 24 -6.64 -0.82 -14.29
C ASP A 24 -5.30 -1.57 -14.51
N GLY A 25 -5.39 -2.84 -14.94
CA GLY A 25 -4.22 -3.71 -15.15
C GLY A 25 -3.50 -4.16 -13.87
N LYS A 26 -4.04 -3.85 -12.68
CA LYS A 26 -3.49 -4.26 -11.38
C LYS A 26 -4.38 -5.30 -10.72
N ASP A 27 -3.76 -6.31 -10.11
CA ASP A 27 -4.45 -7.32 -9.33
C ASP A 27 -4.63 -6.85 -7.87
N TYR A 28 -5.88 -6.80 -7.43
CA TYR A 28 -6.28 -6.55 -6.05
C TYR A 28 -6.81 -7.83 -5.41
N PHE A 29 -6.55 -7.99 -4.12
CA PHE A 29 -6.89 -9.16 -3.33
C PHE A 29 -7.71 -8.73 -2.12
N PHE A 30 -8.81 -9.44 -1.85
CA PHE A 30 -9.79 -9.08 -0.83
C PHE A 30 -10.03 -10.23 0.15
N CYS A 31 -10.17 -9.90 1.42
CA CYS A 31 -10.40 -10.88 2.49
C CYS A 31 -11.81 -11.49 2.46
N SER A 32 -12.77 -10.81 1.83
CA SER A 32 -14.16 -11.23 1.72
C SER A 32 -14.82 -10.66 0.46
N GLU A 33 -15.94 -11.28 0.06
CA GLU A 33 -16.77 -10.76 -1.05
C GLU A 33 -17.33 -9.36 -0.74
N HIS A 34 -17.62 -9.08 0.53
CA HIS A 34 -18.08 -7.76 0.96
C HIS A 34 -17.04 -6.66 0.70
N CYS A 35 -15.74 -6.94 0.94
CA CYS A 35 -14.67 -6.00 0.63
C CYS A 35 -14.49 -5.82 -0.89
N LEU A 36 -14.61 -6.91 -1.66
CA LEU A 36 -14.59 -6.82 -3.12
C LEU A 36 -15.73 -5.94 -3.66
N GLU A 37 -16.96 -6.11 -3.15
CA GLU A 37 -18.10 -5.30 -3.58
C GLU A 37 -17.92 -3.83 -3.23
N THR A 38 -17.44 -3.55 -2.01
CA THR A 38 -17.09 -2.18 -1.57
C THR A 38 -16.05 -1.55 -2.49
N PHE A 39 -15.03 -2.31 -2.88
CA PHE A 39 -14.02 -1.84 -3.84
C PHE A 39 -14.63 -1.55 -5.21
N ARG A 40 -15.53 -2.40 -5.72
CA ARG A 40 -16.19 -2.21 -7.03
C ARG A 40 -17.06 -0.95 -7.09
N GLN A 41 -17.62 -0.53 -5.95
CA GLN A 41 -18.44 0.68 -5.89
C GLN A 41 -17.63 1.97 -6.02
N ALA A 42 -16.38 1.99 -5.54
CA ALA A 42 -15.53 3.18 -5.57
C ALA A 42 -14.04 2.81 -5.67
N PRO A 43 -13.59 2.19 -6.78
CA PRO A 43 -12.23 1.64 -6.88
C PRO A 43 -11.14 2.72 -6.83
N GLU A 44 -11.46 3.93 -7.29
CA GLU A 44 -10.61 5.12 -7.22
C GLU A 44 -10.16 5.50 -5.81
N LYS A 45 -10.97 5.21 -4.78
CA LYS A 45 -10.62 5.47 -3.37
C LYS A 45 -9.55 4.52 -2.85
N TYR A 46 -9.42 3.36 -3.47
CA TYR A 46 -8.57 2.25 -3.03
C TYR A 46 -7.41 1.99 -3.99
N GLN A 47 -7.19 2.87 -4.96
CA GLN A 47 -6.00 2.80 -5.81
C GLN A 47 -4.78 2.99 -4.92
N VAL A 48 -3.99 1.93 -4.77
CA VAL A 48 -2.70 1.99 -4.07
C VAL A 48 -1.71 2.71 -4.99
N THR A 49 -1.79 4.04 -5.03
CA THR A 49 -0.82 4.91 -5.68
C THR A 49 0.26 5.27 -4.66
N GLY A 50 1.27 4.39 -4.57
CA GLY A 50 2.47 4.61 -3.77
C GLY A 50 2.64 3.66 -2.58
N VAL A 51 3.89 3.43 -2.19
CA VAL A 51 4.23 2.76 -0.93
C VAL A 51 3.83 3.67 0.23
N ARG A 52 3.01 3.15 1.15
CA ARG A 52 2.60 3.81 2.39
C ARG A 52 2.98 2.89 3.54
N GLY A 53 3.58 3.44 4.59
CA GLY A 53 3.90 2.65 5.79
C GLY A 53 5.26 2.95 6.40
N LYS A 54 5.53 2.23 7.49
CA LYS A 54 6.81 2.25 8.20
C LYS A 54 7.65 1.08 7.72
N TYR A 55 8.84 1.37 7.24
CA TYR A 55 9.81 0.40 6.77
C TYR A 55 11.10 0.59 7.55
N THR A 56 11.95 -0.43 7.60
CA THR A 56 13.27 -0.34 8.20
C THR A 56 14.31 -0.76 7.18
N LEU A 57 15.25 0.13 6.88
CA LEU A 57 16.43 -0.16 6.09
C LEU A 57 17.52 -0.66 7.03
N ALA A 58 17.90 -1.93 6.89
CA ALA A 58 18.97 -2.54 7.68
C ALA A 58 20.25 -2.66 6.84
N PHE A 59 21.34 -2.13 7.37
CA PHE A 59 22.69 -2.29 6.82
C PHE A 59 23.41 -3.40 7.56
N TYR A 60 24.07 -4.28 6.82
CA TYR A 60 24.76 -5.45 7.38
C TYR A 60 26.26 -5.32 7.11
N ASP A 61 27.06 -5.74 8.09
CA ASP A 61 28.48 -6.01 7.84
C ASP A 61 28.62 -7.28 7.00
N THR A 62 29.38 -7.20 5.92
CA THR A 62 29.50 -8.31 4.95
C THR A 62 30.35 -9.46 5.47
N ASN A 63 31.18 -9.24 6.49
CA ASN A 63 32.06 -10.26 7.05
C ASN A 63 31.32 -11.13 8.08
N THR A 64 30.44 -10.52 8.87
CA THR A 64 29.75 -11.15 10.01
C THR A 64 28.27 -11.39 9.75
N GLY A 65 27.69 -10.76 8.72
CA GLY A 65 26.25 -10.81 8.42
C GLY A 65 25.36 -10.13 9.46
N LYS A 66 25.94 -9.39 10.42
CA LYS A 66 25.19 -8.72 11.49
C LYS A 66 24.71 -7.34 11.04
N ALA A 67 23.49 -6.99 11.43
CA ALA A 67 22.96 -5.65 11.23
C ALA A 67 23.76 -4.66 12.07
N VAL A 68 24.33 -3.63 11.43
CA VAL A 68 25.12 -2.58 12.08
C VAL A 68 24.37 -1.25 12.17
N LEU A 69 23.36 -1.05 11.33
CA LEU A 69 22.52 0.14 11.35
C LEU A 69 21.11 -0.20 10.88
N SER A 70 20.10 0.30 11.60
CA SER A 70 18.69 0.23 11.21
C SER A 70 18.13 1.64 11.09
N VAL A 71 17.70 2.02 9.89
CA VAL A 71 17.12 3.34 9.61
C VAL A 71 15.61 3.19 9.39
N PRO A 72 14.76 3.80 10.23
CA PRO A 72 13.33 3.82 9.98
C PRO A 72 13.03 4.74 8.80
N VAL A 73 12.32 4.22 7.80
CA VAL A 73 11.82 4.98 6.64
C VAL A 73 10.30 5.01 6.70
N ILE A 74 9.76 6.22 6.77
CA ILE A 74 8.33 6.46 6.84
C ILE A 74 7.88 7.07 5.52
N PHE A 75 7.18 6.29 4.70
CA PHE A 75 6.53 6.82 3.51
C PHE A 75 5.14 7.32 3.88
N LYS A 76 4.97 8.63 3.85
CA LYS A 76 3.66 9.27 3.97
C LYS A 76 3.01 9.34 2.59
N ALA A 77 1.71 9.08 2.55
CA ALA A 77 0.90 9.34 1.37
C ALA A 77 1.09 10.81 0.94
N LYS A 78 1.39 11.05 -0.34
CA LYS A 78 1.32 12.39 -0.90
C LYS A 78 -0.15 12.79 -0.89
N GLY A 79 -0.52 13.64 0.07
CA GLY A 79 -1.83 14.28 0.08
C GLY A 79 -2.00 15.07 -1.20
N ASP A 80 -3.15 14.84 -1.81
CA ASP A 80 -3.75 15.55 -2.93
C ASP A 80 -3.46 17.06 -2.82
N MET A 81 -2.48 17.54 -3.59
CA MET A 81 -2.31 18.96 -3.85
C MET A 81 -3.48 19.39 -4.73
N HIS A 82 -4.61 19.74 -4.12
CA HIS A 82 -5.59 20.58 -4.78
C HIS A 82 -4.94 21.94 -5.03
N ASP A 83 -4.75 22.23 -6.30
CA ASP A 83 -4.32 23.47 -6.88
C ASP A 83 -5.20 24.64 -6.38
N ALA A 84 -4.77 25.30 -5.31
CA ALA A 84 -5.30 26.59 -4.89
C ALA A 84 -4.52 27.70 -5.60
N GLY A 85 -4.62 27.72 -6.93
CA GLY A 85 -4.01 28.71 -7.81
C GLY A 85 -5.04 29.52 -8.59
N ARG A 86 -6.12 30.01 -7.94
CA ARG A 86 -7.03 30.99 -8.56
C ARG A 86 -6.34 32.35 -8.64
N HIS A 87 -5.50 32.54 -9.64
CA HIS A 87 -5.15 33.85 -10.19
C HIS A 87 -6.01 34.10 -11.44
N GLN A 88 -6.79 35.19 -11.39
CA GLN A 88 -7.49 35.95 -12.46
C GLN A 88 -8.75 36.56 -11.81
N HIS A 89 -9.07 37.85 -11.83
CA HIS A 89 -8.55 39.07 -12.47
C HIS A 89 -8.96 40.21 -11.52
#